data_AF-A0A2E6W1G6-F1
#
_entry.id   AF-A0A2E6W1G6-F1
#
_cell.length_a   1.000
_cell.length_b   1.000
_cell.length_c   1.000
_cell.angle_alpha   90.00
_cell.angle_beta   90.00
_cell.angle_gamma   90.00
#
_symmetry.space_group_name_H-M   'P 1'
#
loop_
_entity.id
_entity.type
_entity.pdbx_description
1 polymer ?
#
loop_
_entity_poly.entity_id
_entity_poly.type
_entity_poly.pdbx_seq_one_letter_code
_entity_poly.pdbx_strand_id
1 'polypeptide(L)'
;MSHLNLHSEPLKKQWCDYYGHLNEAYYLVVFSNATFAFQNHFGLGEEYFRAEGRSLYTLESHIRYLEEVRGDVTLEVASFVFGVDQKRIRIGHVMKVSGAEKATFECMLLHFDTNESKVVPMCDSKVSQIKEWELEQLPEWAGQKLRDIR
;
A
#
# COMPACT_ATOMS: atom_id res chain seq x y z
N MET A 1 11.42 -1.79 14.01
CA MET A 1 10.23 -1.34 13.25
C MET A 1 9.70 -2.53 12.48
N SER A 2 8.58 -3.12 12.93
CA SER A 2 7.94 -4.26 12.26
C SER A 2 7.36 -3.77 10.93
N HIS A 3 7.98 -4.19 9.84
CA HIS A 3 7.48 -3.98 8.50
C HIS A 3 7.44 -5.33 7.80
N LEU A 4 6.59 -5.41 6.79
CA LEU A 4 6.35 -6.61 6.01
C LEU A 4 7.00 -6.43 4.64
N ASN A 5 7.88 -7.35 4.25
CA ASN A 5 8.49 -7.37 2.91
C ASN A 5 7.75 -8.42 2.07
N LEU A 6 6.60 -8.04 1.53
CA LEU A 6 5.67 -8.96 0.85
C LEU A 6 5.69 -8.83 -0.68
N HIS A 7 6.29 -7.77 -1.21
CA HIS A 7 6.26 -7.49 -2.65
C HIS A 7 7.60 -6.98 -3.16
N SER A 8 8.03 -7.56 -4.29
CA SER A 8 9.11 -7.04 -5.10
C SER A 8 8.86 -7.37 -6.56
N GLU A 9 9.15 -6.45 -7.48
CA GLU A 9 9.04 -6.72 -8.91
C GLU A 9 10.08 -5.91 -9.72
N PRO A 10 10.55 -6.43 -10.86
CA PRO A 10 11.45 -5.67 -11.72
C PRO A 10 10.75 -4.45 -12.32
N LEU A 11 11.48 -3.35 -12.50
CA LEU A 11 11.01 -2.21 -13.28
C LEU A 11 10.73 -2.65 -14.72
N LYS A 12 9.49 -2.45 -15.17
CA LYS A 12 9.08 -2.79 -16.54
C LYS A 12 9.38 -1.61 -17.45
N LYS A 13 10.07 -1.84 -18.57
CA LYS A 13 10.40 -0.79 -19.55
C LYS A 13 9.19 0.03 -20.01
N GLN A 14 8.03 -0.61 -20.15
CA GLN A 14 6.78 0.05 -20.55
C GLN A 14 6.19 0.99 -19.50
N TRP A 15 6.72 1.00 -18.28
CA TRP A 15 6.34 1.92 -17.22
C TRP A 15 7.20 3.19 -17.20
N CYS A 16 8.28 3.23 -17.98
CA CYS A 16 9.11 4.42 -18.08
C CYS A 16 8.49 5.43 -19.05
N ASP A 17 8.57 6.72 -18.71
CA ASP A 17 8.21 7.80 -19.61
C ASP A 17 9.33 8.09 -20.64
N TYR A 18 9.12 9.16 -21.41
CA TYR A 18 10.06 9.62 -22.43
C TYR A 18 11.37 10.19 -21.86
N TYR A 19 11.44 10.48 -20.55
CA TYR A 19 12.68 10.86 -19.87
C TYR A 19 13.51 9.64 -19.44
N GLY A 20 12.93 8.44 -19.53
CA GLY A 20 13.60 7.18 -19.20
C GLY A 20 13.55 6.80 -17.73
N HIS A 21 12.72 7.46 -16.92
CA HIS A 21 12.43 7.07 -15.54
C HIS A 21 11.00 6.54 -15.40
N LEU A 22 10.77 5.80 -14.31
CA LEU A 22 9.44 5.33 -13.93
C LEU A 22 8.47 6.52 -13.93
N ASN A 23 7.44 6.42 -14.76
CA ASN A 23 6.39 7.43 -14.81
C ASN A 23 5.62 7.46 -13.48
N GLU A 24 5.21 8.65 -13.06
CA GLU A 24 4.61 8.94 -11.76
C GLU A 24 3.38 8.08 -11.45
N ALA A 25 2.55 7.75 -12.45
CA ALA A 25 1.35 6.95 -12.26
C ALA A 25 1.69 5.47 -12.01
N TYR A 26 2.80 4.96 -12.56
CA TYR A 26 3.18 3.56 -12.39
C TYR A 26 3.78 3.26 -11.00
N TYR A 27 4.22 4.27 -10.25
CA TYR A 27 4.49 4.07 -8.82
C TYR A 27 3.23 3.56 -8.08
N LEU A 28 2.06 4.11 -8.39
CA LEU A 28 0.79 3.66 -7.80
C LEU A 28 0.47 2.20 -8.19
N VAL A 29 0.80 1.78 -9.41
CA VAL A 29 0.62 0.38 -9.84
C VAL A 29 1.44 -0.55 -8.95
N VAL A 30 2.72 -0.23 -8.71
CA VAL A 30 3.59 -1.05 -7.85
C VAL A 30 3.11 -1.05 -6.40
N PHE A 31 2.69 0.11 -5.87
CA PHE A 31 2.09 0.19 -4.54
C PHE A 31 0.74 -0.54 -4.43
N SER A 32 -0.04 -0.58 -5.50
CA SER A 32 -1.28 -1.35 -5.55
C SER A 32 -0.99 -2.86 -5.55
N ASN A 33 0.03 -3.31 -6.28
CA ASN A 33 0.47 -4.71 -6.25
C ASN A 33 0.96 -5.11 -4.85
N ALA A 34 1.73 -4.24 -4.19
CA ALA A 34 2.14 -4.44 -2.80
C ALA A 34 0.94 -4.46 -1.83
N THR A 35 -0.07 -3.63 -2.09
CA THR A 35 -1.33 -3.65 -1.34
C THR A 35 -2.05 -4.99 -1.52
N PHE A 36 -2.12 -5.56 -2.72
CA PHE A 36 -2.69 -6.90 -2.92
C PHE A 36 -1.89 -7.98 -2.18
N ALA A 37 -0.56 -7.93 -2.20
CA ALA A 37 0.27 -8.86 -1.44
C ALA A 37 0.02 -8.75 0.08
N PHE A 38 -0.11 -7.52 0.60
CA PHE A 38 -0.53 -7.25 1.98
C PHE A 38 -1.90 -7.85 2.29
N GLN A 39 -2.90 -7.63 1.43
CA GLN A 39 -4.25 -8.17 1.64
C GLN A 39 -4.24 -9.71 1.64
N ASN A 40 -3.50 -10.33 0.73
CA ASN A 40 -3.33 -11.79 0.69
C ASN A 40 -2.71 -12.31 1.99
N HIS A 41 -1.69 -11.63 2.53
CA HIS A 41 -1.03 -12.03 3.78
C HIS A 41 -2.00 -12.09 4.98
N PHE A 42 -2.95 -11.15 5.06
CA PHE A 42 -3.99 -11.14 6.10
C PHE A 42 -5.28 -11.89 5.72
N GLY A 43 -5.27 -12.66 4.62
CA GLY A 43 -6.45 -13.42 4.18
C GLY A 43 -7.65 -12.52 3.83
N LEU A 44 -7.37 -11.35 3.26
CA LEU A 44 -8.34 -10.34 2.77
C LEU A 44 -8.19 -10.09 1.26
N GLY A 45 -7.42 -10.92 0.55
CA GLY A 45 -7.14 -10.76 -0.88
C GLY A 45 -8.07 -11.57 -1.80
N GLU A 46 -7.53 -12.12 -2.89
CA GLU A 46 -8.36 -12.67 -3.97
C GLU A 46 -9.25 -13.84 -3.52
N GLU A 47 -8.72 -14.78 -2.74
CA GLU A 47 -9.49 -15.93 -2.24
C GLU A 47 -10.64 -15.47 -1.34
N TYR A 48 -10.40 -14.45 -0.50
CA TYR A 48 -11.42 -13.84 0.36
C TYR A 48 -12.54 -13.20 -0.46
N PHE A 49 -12.17 -12.46 -1.50
CA PHE A 49 -13.14 -11.87 -2.42
C PHE A 49 -13.97 -12.94 -3.14
N ARG A 50 -13.33 -14.00 -3.65
CA ARG A 50 -14.04 -15.09 -4.35
C ARG A 50 -14.98 -15.86 -3.42
N ALA A 51 -14.59 -16.06 -2.16
CA ALA A 51 -15.37 -16.83 -1.19
C ALA A 51 -16.53 -16.04 -0.59
N GLU A 52 -16.33 -14.76 -0.25
CA GLU A 52 -17.31 -13.96 0.51
C GLU A 52 -17.89 -12.79 -0.26
N GLY A 53 -17.34 -12.43 -1.43
CA GLY A 53 -17.72 -11.21 -2.16
C GLY A 53 -17.34 -9.92 -1.44
N ARG A 54 -16.36 -9.97 -0.53
CA ARG A 54 -15.89 -8.85 0.27
C ARG A 54 -14.46 -8.47 -0.11
N SER A 55 -14.16 -7.18 -0.10
CA SER A 55 -12.87 -6.64 -0.52
C SER A 55 -12.50 -5.37 0.23
N LEU A 56 -11.30 -4.87 0.00
CA LEU A 56 -10.79 -3.62 0.55
C LEU A 56 -10.67 -2.59 -0.57
N TYR A 57 -11.41 -1.48 -0.44
CA TYR A 57 -11.38 -0.37 -1.39
C TYR A 57 -10.50 0.75 -0.87
N THR A 58 -9.67 1.32 -1.74
CA THR A 58 -8.88 2.52 -1.39
C THR A 58 -9.80 3.74 -1.38
N LEU A 59 -9.90 4.42 -0.23
CA LEU A 59 -10.67 5.66 -0.09
C LEU A 59 -9.87 6.88 -0.52
N GLU A 60 -8.64 6.96 -0.04
CA GLU A 60 -7.73 8.07 -0.28
C GLU A 60 -6.30 7.55 -0.21
N SER A 61 -5.40 8.26 -0.90
CA SER A 61 -3.98 7.98 -0.85
C SER A 61 -3.14 9.23 -1.00
N HIS A 62 -1.89 9.14 -0.55
CA HIS A 62 -0.89 10.18 -0.70
C HIS A 62 0.44 9.53 -1.12
N ILE A 63 1.03 10.00 -2.22
CA ILE A 63 2.33 9.54 -2.72
C ILE A 63 3.33 10.68 -2.59
N ARG A 64 4.53 10.37 -2.07
CA ARG A 64 5.69 11.26 -2.10
C ARG A 64 6.76 10.61 -2.96
N TYR A 65 7.13 11.29 -4.03
CA TYR A 65 8.24 10.90 -4.90
C TYR A 65 9.52 11.53 -4.35
N LEU A 66 10.46 10.71 -3.88
CA LEU A 66 11.68 11.17 -3.22
C LEU A 66 12.85 11.25 -4.20
N GLU A 67 13.02 10.19 -4.99
CA GLU A 67 14.05 10.09 -6.01
C GLU A 67 13.53 9.31 -7.22
N GLU A 68 14.03 9.67 -8.40
CA GLU A 68 13.71 8.98 -9.64
C GLU A 68 14.24 7.54 -9.66
N VAL A 69 13.54 6.68 -10.41
CA VAL A 69 13.88 5.27 -10.60
C VAL A 69 14.08 5.00 -12.09
N ARG A 70 15.23 4.41 -12.43
CA ARG A 70 15.69 4.20 -13.81
C ARG A 70 16.42 2.87 -13.95
N GLY A 71 16.51 2.36 -15.17
CA GLY A 71 17.33 1.20 -15.54
C GLY A 71 16.73 -0.15 -15.11
N ASP A 72 17.54 -1.20 -15.22
CA ASP A 72 17.14 -2.57 -14.89
C ASP A 72 17.31 -2.83 -13.39
N VAL A 73 16.34 -2.36 -12.61
CA VAL A 73 16.33 -2.45 -11.14
C VAL A 73 15.14 -3.25 -10.61
N THR A 74 15.29 -3.81 -9.41
CA THR A 74 14.18 -4.40 -8.65
C THR A 74 13.57 -3.34 -7.74
N LEU A 75 12.25 -3.21 -7.80
CA LEU A 75 11.45 -2.37 -6.91
C LEU A 75 11.03 -3.22 -5.72
N GLU A 76 11.56 -2.93 -4.55
CA GLU A 76 11.22 -3.62 -3.30
C GLU A 76 10.22 -2.75 -2.51
N VAL A 77 9.15 -3.34 -1.98
CA VAL A 77 8.16 -2.59 -1.19
C VAL A 77 8.08 -3.13 0.24
N ALA A 78 8.41 -2.27 1.20
CA ALA A 78 8.15 -2.50 2.61
C ALA A 78 6.77 -1.95 2.97
N SER A 79 5.93 -2.77 3.61
CA SER A 79 4.56 -2.44 4.01
C SER A 79 4.42 -2.30 5.52
N PHE A 80 3.59 -1.37 5.96
CA PHE A 80 3.40 -0.98 7.35
C PHE A 80 1.91 -0.85 7.68
N VAL A 81 1.52 -1.22 8.90
CA VAL A 81 0.19 -0.95 9.43
C VAL A 81 0.27 0.32 10.29
N PHE A 82 -0.44 1.36 9.87
CA PHE A 82 -0.50 2.64 10.59
C PHE A 82 -1.71 2.73 11.51
N GLY A 83 -2.71 1.88 11.30
CA GLY A 83 -3.92 1.85 12.10
C GLY A 83 -4.93 0.87 11.56
N VAL A 84 -5.69 0.24 12.44
CA VAL A 84 -6.87 -0.55 12.07
C VAL A 84 -8.03 -0.32 13.02
N ASP A 85 -9.24 -0.25 12.46
CA ASP A 85 -10.50 -0.37 13.18
C ASP A 85 -11.39 -1.46 12.55
N GLN A 86 -12.63 -1.59 12.99
CA GLN A 86 -13.54 -2.64 12.50
C GLN A 86 -13.79 -2.61 10.99
N LYS A 87 -13.60 -1.48 10.31
CA LYS A 87 -13.98 -1.29 8.91
C LYS A 87 -12.85 -0.73 8.05
N ARG A 88 -11.81 -0.15 8.65
CA ARG A 88 -10.76 0.57 7.94
C ARG A 88 -9.38 0.09 8.34
N ILE A 89 -8.46 0.15 7.38
CA ILE A 89 -7.04 -0.11 7.59
C ILE A 89 -6.27 1.06 6.97
N ARG A 90 -5.47 1.77 7.77
CA ARG A 90 -4.50 2.74 7.28
C ARG A 90 -3.17 2.03 7.10
N ILE A 91 -2.64 2.03 5.88
CA ILE A 91 -1.36 1.40 5.57
C ILE A 91 -0.37 2.40 4.99
N GLY A 92 0.90 2.08 5.14
CA GLY A 92 2.01 2.75 4.49
C GLY A 92 2.83 1.77 3.67
N HIS A 93 3.39 2.24 2.56
CA HIS A 93 4.39 1.53 1.77
C HIS A 93 5.61 2.41 1.55
N VAL A 94 6.80 1.81 1.54
CA VAL A 94 8.05 2.45 1.12
C VAL A 94 8.64 1.63 -0.02
N MET A 95 8.80 2.26 -1.18
CA MET A 95 9.50 1.68 -2.31
C MET A 95 11.01 1.91 -2.14
N LYS A 96 11.79 0.84 -2.27
CA LYS A 96 13.24 0.86 -2.20
C LYS A 96 13.85 0.29 -3.47
N VAL A 97 15.01 0.81 -3.83
CA VAL A 97 15.89 0.27 -4.88
C VAL A 97 17.29 0.22 -4.31
N SER A 98 17.87 -0.98 -4.26
CA SER A 98 19.21 -1.22 -3.69
C SER A 98 19.38 -0.64 -2.28
N GLY A 99 18.33 -0.75 -1.46
CA GLY A 99 18.29 -0.25 -0.08
C GLY A 99 17.96 1.23 0.10
N ALA A 100 17.96 2.04 -0.98
CA ALA A 100 17.61 3.46 -0.92
C ALA A 100 16.10 3.69 -1.12
N GLU A 101 15.48 4.55 -0.31
CA GLU A 101 14.06 4.90 -0.44
C GLU A 101 13.83 5.81 -1.65
N LYS A 102 12.85 5.43 -2.49
CA LYS A 102 12.53 6.12 -3.75
C LYS A 102 11.18 6.82 -3.72
N ALA A 103 10.22 6.22 -3.03
CA ALA A 103 8.91 6.80 -2.84
C ALA A 103 8.23 6.26 -1.58
N THR A 104 7.34 7.06 -1.00
CA THR A 104 6.44 6.62 0.07
C THR A 104 5.00 6.73 -0.40
N PHE A 105 4.17 5.78 0.02
CA PHE A 105 2.73 5.77 -0.23
C PHE A 105 2.00 5.56 1.08
N GLU A 106 0.93 6.31 1.27
CA GLU A 106 -0.01 6.12 2.36
C GLU A 106 -1.39 5.94 1.77
N CYS A 107 -2.20 5.03 2.32
CA CYS A 107 -3.61 5.00 1.97
C CYS A 107 -4.51 4.55 3.12
N MET A 108 -5.78 4.90 2.98
CA MET A 108 -6.87 4.35 3.77
C MET A 108 -7.62 3.31 2.94
N LEU A 109 -7.71 2.09 3.45
CA LEU A 109 -8.51 1.00 2.91
C LEU A 109 -9.82 0.87 3.69
N LEU A 110 -10.89 0.52 3.01
CA LEU A 110 -12.24 0.34 3.55
C LEU A 110 -12.78 -1.04 3.20
N HIS A 111 -13.24 -1.76 4.21
CA HIS A 111 -13.83 -3.08 4.04
C HIS A 111 -15.26 -2.97 3.51
N PHE A 112 -15.51 -3.60 2.36
CA PHE A 112 -16.71 -3.41 1.55
C PHE A 112 -17.26 -4.74 1.08
N ASP A 113 -18.57 -4.92 1.22
CA ASP A 113 -19.32 -6.05 0.67
C ASP A 113 -19.82 -5.67 -0.72
N THR A 114 -19.33 -6.36 -1.74
CA THR A 114 -19.66 -6.06 -3.15
C THR A 114 -21.03 -6.60 -3.54
N ASN A 115 -21.51 -7.67 -2.88
CA ASN A 115 -22.82 -8.24 -3.14
C ASN A 115 -23.92 -7.28 -2.68
N GLU A 116 -23.70 -6.63 -1.54
CA GLU A 116 -24.67 -5.69 -0.95
C GLU A 116 -24.33 -4.22 -1.23
N SER A 117 -23.20 -3.96 -1.88
CA SER A 117 -22.70 -2.60 -2.17
C SER A 117 -22.64 -1.70 -0.94
N LYS A 118 -22.12 -2.22 0.18
CA LYS A 118 -22.08 -1.48 1.45
C LYS A 118 -20.82 -1.74 2.27
N VAL A 119 -20.53 -0.82 3.17
CA VAL A 119 -19.46 -0.98 4.17
C VAL A 119 -19.91 -1.97 5.25
N VAL A 120 -19.11 -3.02 5.49
CA VAL A 120 -19.36 -4.03 6.51
C VAL A 120 -18.15 -4.18 7.43
N PRO A 121 -18.34 -4.53 8.72
CA PRO A 121 -17.20 -4.82 9.59
C PRO A 121 -16.41 -6.04 9.10
N MET A 122 -15.09 -5.99 9.26
CA MET A 122 -14.23 -7.17 9.26
C MET A 122 -14.52 -8.00 10.51
N CYS A 123 -14.24 -9.31 10.48
CA CYS A 123 -14.34 -10.12 11.69
C CYS A 123 -13.27 -9.75 12.72
N ASP A 124 -13.59 -9.90 14.00
CA ASP A 124 -12.73 -9.47 15.12
C ASP A 124 -11.35 -10.15 15.10
N SER A 125 -11.27 -11.39 14.62
CA SER A 125 -9.99 -12.11 14.48
C SER A 125 -9.07 -11.44 13.46
N LYS A 126 -9.61 -10.95 12.33
CA LYS A 126 -8.83 -10.23 11.31
C LYS A 126 -8.34 -8.88 11.84
N VAL A 127 -9.23 -8.14 12.53
CA VAL A 127 -8.87 -6.86 13.16
C VAL A 127 -7.73 -7.08 14.16
N SER A 128 -7.84 -8.09 15.01
CA SER A 128 -6.83 -8.42 16.02
C SER A 128 -5.50 -8.79 15.38
N GLN A 129 -5.51 -9.64 14.35
CA GLN A 129 -4.30 -10.05 13.62
C GLN A 129 -3.59 -8.85 12.96
N ILE A 130 -4.33 -7.92 12.36
CA ILE A 130 -3.75 -6.72 11.75
C ILE A 130 -3.22 -5.76 12.83
N LYS A 131 -3.93 -5.65 13.96
CA LYS A 131 -3.57 -4.77 15.08
C LYS A 131 -2.22 -5.13 15.68
N GLU A 132 -1.83 -6.40 15.68
CA GLU A 132 -0.51 -6.87 16.13
C GLU A 132 0.66 -6.26 15.34
N TRP A 133 0.42 -5.80 14.11
CA TRP A 133 1.42 -5.18 13.25
C TRP A 133 1.38 -3.64 13.28
N GLU A 134 0.44 -3.05 14.02
CA GLU A 134 0.29 -1.59 14.11
C GLU A 134 1.54 -0.95 14.72
N LEU A 135 2.08 0.06 14.05
CA LEU A 135 3.23 0.79 14.54
C LEU A 135 2.85 1.65 15.76
N GLU A 136 3.64 1.54 16.83
CA GLU A 136 3.54 2.43 17.98
C GLU A 136 3.86 3.89 17.61
N GLN A 137 4.80 4.09 16.68
CA GLN A 137 5.21 5.39 16.18
C GLN A 137 5.17 5.41 14.66
N LEU A 138 4.39 6.33 14.11
CA LEU A 138 4.29 6.54 12.68
C LEU A 138 5.55 7.26 12.16
N PRO A 139 5.99 6.97 10.93
CA PRO A 139 7.07 7.73 10.32
C PRO A 139 6.65 9.19 10.07
N GLU A 140 7.61 10.11 10.06
CA GLU A 140 7.35 11.56 9.94
C GLU A 140 6.54 11.96 8.70
N TRP A 141 6.57 11.14 7.65
CA TRP A 141 5.87 11.40 6.40
C TRP A 141 4.38 11.03 6.44
N ALA A 142 3.93 10.27 7.43
CA ALA A 142 2.54 9.85 7.55
C ALA A 142 1.63 11.04 7.88
N GLY A 143 0.51 11.18 7.15
CA GLY A 143 -0.48 12.24 7.34
C GLY A 143 -0.05 13.63 6.85
N GLN A 144 1.05 13.72 6.09
CA GLN A 144 1.48 15.00 5.54
C GLN A 144 0.56 15.47 4.41
N LYS A 145 0.25 16.77 4.41
CA LYS A 145 -0.40 17.47 3.28
C LYS A 145 0.63 17.88 2.22
N LEU A 146 0.14 18.26 1.03
CA LEU A 146 0.97 18.97 0.05
C LEU A 146 1.56 20.24 0.68
N ARG A 147 2.83 20.51 0.32
CA ARG A 147 3.57 21.67 0.84
C ARG A 147 2.99 22.94 0.25
N ASP A 148 2.92 23.99 1.05
CA ASP A 148 2.51 25.31 0.59
C ASP A 148 3.58 25.86 -0.38
N ILE A 149 3.14 26.51 -1.46
CA ILE A 149 4.03 27.21 -2.40
C ILE A 149 4.46 28.52 -1.73
N ARG A 150 5.76 28.76 -1.65
CA ARG A 150 6.33 30.02 -1.17
C ARG A 150 6.48 31.01 -2.32
#